data_AF-A0A349JPY0-F1
#
_entry.id   AF-A0A349JPY0-F1
#
_cell.length_a   1.000
_cell.length_b   1.000
_cell.length_c   1.000
_cell.angle_alpha   90.00
_cell.angle_beta   90.00
_cell.angle_gamma   90.00
#
_symmetry.space_group_name_H-M   'P 1'
#
loop_
_entity.id
_entity.type
_entity.pdbx_description
1 polymer ?
#
loop_
_entity_poly.entity_id
_entity_poly.type
_entity_poly.pdbx_seq_one_letter_code
_entity_poly.pdbx_strand_id
1 'polypeptide(L)' 'RTLSGHSDNVLSVAISPDGQTLVSGSRDKTIKIWRVSR' A
#
# COMPACT_ATOMS: atom_id res chain seq x y z
N ARG A 1 -3.96 -9.29 8.21
CA ARG A 1 -2.47 -9.27 8.12
C ARG A 1 -2.02 -7.82 8.11
N THR A 2 -1.03 -7.45 8.91
CA THR A 2 -0.44 -6.09 8.86
C THR A 2 0.63 -6.04 7.78
N LEU A 3 0.59 -5.01 6.93
CA LEU A 3 1.60 -4.75 5.91
C LEU A 3 2.61 -3.76 6.50
N SER A 4 3.79 -4.25 6.85
CA SER A 4 4.89 -3.44 7.36
C SER A 4 5.87 -3.14 6.23
N GLY A 5 6.36 -1.91 6.14
CA GLY A 5 7.39 -1.57 5.17
C GLY A 5 7.58 -0.08 4.93
N HIS A 6 6.57 0.75 5.21
CA HIS A 6 6.75 2.20 5.25
C HIS A 6 7.48 2.60 6.54
N SER A 7 8.42 3.54 6.44
CA SER A 7 9.19 4.03 7.59
C SER A 7 8.64 5.35 8.17
N ASP A 8 7.61 5.91 7.56
CA ASP A 8 6.89 7.11 8.01
C ASP A 8 5.39 6.97 7.67
N ASN A 9 4.59 7.95 8.09
CA ASN A 9 3.13 7.99 7.98
C ASN A 9 2.64 7.70 6.55
N VAL A 10 1.73 6.73 6.44
CA VAL A 10 0.96 6.51 5.22
C VAL A 10 -0.07 7.62 5.10
N LEU A 11 -0.05 8.33 3.96
CA LEU A 11 -0.91 9.49 3.72
C LEU A 11 -2.08 9.16 2.78
N SER A 12 -1.96 8.10 1.97
CA SER A 12 -3.00 7.70 1.03
C SER A 12 -2.94 6.20 0.73
N VAL A 13 -4.11 5.61 0.46
CA VAL A 13 -4.29 4.22 0.05
C VAL A 13 -5.29 4.12 -1.10
N ALA A 14 -5.05 3.22 -2.04
CA ALA A 14 -5.96 2.90 -3.13
C ALA A 14 -5.95 1.40 -3.42
N ILE A 15 -7.09 0.86 -3.84
CA ILE A 15 -7.25 -0.53 -4.24
C ILE A 15 -7.74 -0.56 -5.69
N SER A 16 -7.19 -1.46 -6.50
CA SER A 16 -7.63 -1.67 -7.87
C SER A 16 -9.07 -2.21 -7.93
N PRO A 17 -9.86 -1.93 -8.99
CA PRO A 17 -11.24 -2.41 -9.10
C PRO A 17 -11.38 -3.94 -9.03
N ASP A 18 -10.37 -4.68 -9.46
CA ASP A 18 -10.33 -6.14 -9.38
C ASP A 18 -9.94 -6.68 -8.00
N GLY A 19 -9.59 -5.79 -7.06
CA GLY A 19 -9.20 -6.12 -5.68
C GLY A 19 -7.84 -6.81 -5.53
N GLN A 20 -7.07 -6.98 -6.62
CA GLN A 20 -5.82 -7.74 -6.59
C GLN A 20 -4.60 -6.91 -6.20
N THR A 21 -4.69 -5.59 -6.34
CA THR A 21 -3.58 -4.67 -6.08
C THR A 21 -4.00 -3.60 -5.09
N LEU A 22 -3.20 -3.43 -4.04
CA LEU A 22 -3.27 -2.28 -3.14
C LEU A 22 -2.03 -1.42 -3.33
N VAL A 23 -2.21 -0.11 -3.35
CA VAL A 23 -1.13 0.87 -3.41
C VAL A 23 -1.22 1.78 -2.19
N SER A 24 -0.07 2.03 -1.55
CA SER A 24 0.05 2.97 -0.43
C SER A 24 1.15 4.00 -0.71
N GLY A 25 0.86 5.27 -0.41
CA GLY A 25 1.82 6.37 -0.46
C GLY A 25 2.14 6.89 0.94
N SER A 26 3.41 7.18 1.21
CA SER A 26 3.88 7.60 2.54
C SER A 26 4.77 8.84 2.48
N ARG A 27 4.87 9.52 3.62
CA ARG A 27 5.83 10.61 3.88
C ARG A 27 7.30 10.15 3.80
N ASP A 28 7.54 8.84 3.82
CA ASP A 28 8.86 8.25 3.58
C ASP A 28 9.36 8.39 2.13
N LYS A 29 8.60 9.10 1.29
CA LYS A 29 8.89 9.38 -0.12
C LYS A 29 8.81 8.13 -1.01
N THR A 30 8.11 7.09 -0.56
CA THR A 30 7.88 5.87 -1.35
C THR A 30 6.41 5.60 -1.61
N ILE A 31 6.18 4.90 -2.71
CA ILE A 31 4.93 4.22 -3.01
C ILE A 31 5.20 2.72 -2.92
N LYS A 32 4.34 1.96 -2.24
CA LYS A 32 4.42 0.50 -2.17
C LYS A 32 3.22 -0.13 -2.84
N ILE A 33 3.49 -1.20 -3.57
CA ILE A 33 2.50 -2.00 -4.29
C ILE A 33 2.43 -3.37 -3.63
N TRP A 34 1.22 -3.78 -3.29
CA TRP A 34 0.94 -5.02 -2.59
C TRP A 34 0.00 -5.86 -3.43
N ARG A 35 0.38 -7.11 -3.68
CA ARG A 35 -0.55 -8.08 -4.26
C ARG A 35 -1.38 -8.72 -3.17
N VAL A 36 -2.69 -8.58 -3.30
CA VAL A 36 -3.65 -9.21 -2.42
C VAL A 36 -3.93 -10.60 -3.00
N SER A 37 -3.13 -11.59 -2.58
CA SER A 37 -3.46 -12.99 -2.85
C SER A 37 -4.62 -13.41 -1.93
N ARG A 38 -5.61 -14.11 -2.48
CA ARG A 38 -6.64 -14.78 -1.67
C ARG A 38 -6.02 -15.87 -0.79
#